data_AF-A0A2J6X7V7-F1
#
_entry.id   AF-A0A2J6X7V7-F1
#
_cell.length_a   1.000
_cell.length_b   1.000
_cell.length_c   1.000
_cell.angle_alpha   90.00
_cell.angle_beta   90.00
_cell.angle_gamma   90.00
#
_symmetry.space_group_name_H-M   'P 1'
#
loop_
_entity.id
_entity.type
_entity.pdbx_description
1 polymer ?
#
loop_
_entity_poly.entity_id
_entity_poly.type
_entity_poly.pdbx_seq_one_letter_code
_entity_poly.pdbx_strand_id
1 'polypeptide(L)'
;FCDKKKNFFVASVFGARQFITFYILHLVHEKPLYGEAISKKVTELLSNLWQPSPGFMYPILKRLESHGLIKGKWDYSEAHPRYIYEITEKGKAEYFKYKEVFETKLDELIQVLENVKKEVFNK
;
A
#
# COMPACT_ATOMS: atom_id res chain seq x y z
N PHE A 1 33.63 15.85 9.67
CA PHE A 1 33.58 16.45 11.01
C PHE A 1 32.20 16.24 11.61
N CYS A 2 32.15 15.58 12.77
CA CYS A 2 31.02 15.38 13.68
C CYS A 2 29.72 14.75 13.15
N ASP A 3 29.74 13.41 13.19
CA ASP A 3 28.77 12.55 13.88
C ASP A 3 27.30 13.02 14.00
N LYS A 4 26.47 12.59 13.06
CA LYS A 4 25.00 12.46 13.22
C LYS A 4 24.47 11.18 12.58
N LYS A 5 25.26 10.10 12.60
CA LYS A 5 24.74 8.75 12.33
C LYS A 5 24.11 8.24 13.62
N LYS A 6 22.78 8.33 13.76
CA LYS A 6 21.92 7.39 14.53
C LYS A 6 20.46 7.82 14.74
N ASN A 7 20.05 9.04 14.39
CA ASN A 7 18.68 9.52 14.72
C ASN A 7 17.74 9.75 13.53
N PHE A 8 17.97 9.11 12.38
CA PHE A 8 17.11 9.27 11.20
C PHE A 8 16.10 8.12 11.01
N PHE A 9 16.24 7.01 11.74
CA PHE A 9 15.58 5.75 11.37
C PHE A 9 14.19 5.54 11.98
N VAL A 10 13.85 6.22 13.08
CA VAL A 10 12.53 6.06 13.75
C VAL A 10 11.45 6.98 13.14
N ALA A 11 11.82 7.92 12.25
CA ALA A 11 10.90 8.89 11.66
C ALA A 11 10.25 8.44 10.34
N SER A 12 10.61 7.27 9.79
CA SER A 12 9.97 6.72 8.59
C SER A 12 9.20 5.44 8.87
N VAL A 13 8.27 5.47 9.82
CA VAL A 13 7.17 4.50 9.81
C VAL A 13 6.49 4.66 8.45
N PHE A 14 6.36 3.57 7.67
CA PHE A 14 5.60 3.61 6.42
C PHE A 14 4.22 4.20 6.71
N GLY A 15 3.99 5.46 6.33
CA GLY A 15 2.69 6.07 6.57
C GLY A 15 1.60 5.25 5.89
N ALA A 16 0.38 5.28 6.43
CA ALA A 16 -0.75 4.47 5.92
C ALA A 16 -0.86 4.53 4.38
N ARG A 17 -0.64 5.71 3.77
CA ARG A 17 -0.63 5.87 2.31
C ARG A 17 0.40 4.99 1.60
N GLN A 18 1.63 4.85 2.11
CA GLN A 18 2.68 4.03 1.49
C GLN A 18 2.31 2.55 1.56
N PHE A 19 1.84 2.09 2.72
CA PHE A 19 1.37 0.72 2.90
C PHE A 19 0.20 0.40 1.97
N ILE A 20 -0.81 1.28 1.91
CA ILE A 20 -1.94 1.13 0.98
C ILE A 20 -1.49 1.16 -0.49
N THR A 21 -0.53 2.03 -0.85
CA THR A 21 0.00 2.08 -2.22
C THR A 21 0.67 0.77 -2.60
N PHE A 22 1.52 0.22 -1.73
CA PHE A 22 2.17 -1.08 -1.93
C PHE A 22 1.13 -2.20 -2.07
N TYR A 23 0.13 -2.23 -1.17
CA TYR A 23 -0.91 -3.24 -1.22
C TYR A 23 -1.78 -3.15 -2.49
N ILE A 24 -2.11 -1.94 -2.96
CA ILE A 24 -2.84 -1.78 -4.24
C ILE A 24 -2.01 -2.36 -5.40
N LEU A 25 -0.70 -2.11 -5.45
CA LEU A 25 0.18 -2.70 -6.46
C LEU A 25 0.21 -4.22 -6.37
N HIS A 26 0.25 -4.78 -5.16
CA HIS A 26 0.14 -6.22 -4.95
C HIS A 26 -1.17 -6.78 -5.52
N LEU A 27 -2.31 -6.15 -5.20
CA LEU A 27 -3.63 -6.60 -5.67
C LEU A 27 -3.76 -6.62 -7.19
N VAL A 28 -3.35 -5.54 -7.85
CA VAL A 28 -3.45 -5.41 -9.32
C VAL A 28 -2.35 -6.19 -10.07
N HIS A 29 -1.29 -6.61 -9.36
CA HIS A 29 -0.31 -7.56 -9.85
C HIS A 29 -0.86 -8.98 -9.94
N GLU A 30 -1.63 -9.42 -8.93
CA GLU A 30 -2.24 -10.75 -8.94
C GLU A 30 -3.29 -10.89 -10.03
N LYS A 31 -4.16 -9.87 -10.19
CA LYS A 31 -5.17 -9.82 -11.25
C LYS A 31 -5.71 -8.41 -11.45
N PRO A 32 -6.25 -8.11 -12.65
CA PRO A 32 -7.03 -6.88 -12.85
C PRO A 32 -8.21 -6.79 -11.88
N LEU A 33 -8.47 -5.60 -11.33
CA LEU A 33 -9.50 -5.38 -10.31
C LEU A 33 -10.26 -4.06 -10.50
N TYR A 34 -11.55 -4.08 -10.18
CA TYR A 34 -12.37 -2.86 -10.12
C TYR A 34 -12.01 -1.99 -8.91
N GLY A 35 -12.16 -0.67 -9.04
CA GLY A 35 -11.83 0.28 -7.96
C GLY A 35 -12.54 0.02 -6.63
N GLU A 36 -13.81 -0.40 -6.70
CA GLU A 36 -14.60 -0.79 -5.53
C GLU A 36 -14.05 -2.06 -4.87
N ALA A 37 -13.66 -3.05 -5.67
CA ALA A 37 -13.06 -4.28 -5.18
C ALA A 37 -11.70 -4.04 -4.50
N ILE A 38 -10.89 -3.12 -5.04
CA ILE A 38 -9.65 -2.67 -4.41
C ILE A 38 -9.93 -2.05 -3.03
N SER A 39 -10.90 -1.12 -2.96
CA SER A 39 -11.28 -0.46 -1.71
C SER A 39 -11.79 -1.44 -0.65
N LYS A 40 -12.58 -2.44 -1.08
CA LYS A 40 -13.07 -3.51 -0.20
C LYS A 40 -11.91 -4.33 0.36
N LYS A 41 -11.00 -4.81 -0.49
CA LYS A 41 -9.83 -5.60 -0.06
C LYS A 41 -8.89 -4.82 0.86
N VAL A 42 -8.71 -3.53 0.61
CA VAL A 42 -7.95 -2.64 1.52
C VAL A 42 -8.61 -2.56 2.90
N THR A 43 -9.93 -2.46 2.96
CA THR A 43 -10.67 -2.40 4.23
C THR A 43 -10.57 -3.73 4.99
N GLU A 44 -10.68 -4.86 4.27
CA GLU A 44 -10.49 -6.20 4.82
C GLU A 44 -9.09 -6.39 5.42
N LEU A 45 -8.05 -5.92 4.72
CA LEU A 45 -6.67 -5.94 5.22
C LEU A 45 -6.50 -5.17 6.54
N LEU A 46 -7.21 -4.06 6.68
CA LEU A 46 -7.19 -3.22 7.88
C LEU A 46 -8.09 -3.77 9.00
N SER A 47 -8.43 -5.06 8.95
CA SER A 47 -9.30 -5.76 9.91
C SER A 47 -10.65 -5.08 10.13
N ASN A 48 -11.16 -4.37 9.12
CA ASN A 48 -12.35 -3.51 9.22
C ASN A 48 -12.29 -2.43 10.32
N LEU A 49 -11.12 -2.20 10.93
CA LEU A 49 -10.93 -1.17 11.96
C LEU A 49 -10.94 0.22 11.35
N TRP A 50 -10.51 0.32 10.08
CA TRP A 50 -10.51 1.56 9.33
C TRP A 50 -10.89 1.31 7.87
N GLN A 51 -11.89 2.07 7.40
CA GLN A 51 -12.29 2.10 6.00
C GLN A 51 -11.79 3.40 5.36
N PRO A 52 -10.80 3.35 4.46
CA PRO A 52 -10.33 4.54 3.77
C PRO A 52 -11.45 5.15 2.93
N SER A 53 -11.63 6.47 3.05
CA SER A 53 -12.65 7.18 2.29
C SER A 53 -12.32 7.18 0.78
N PRO A 54 -13.33 7.38 -0.09
CA PRO A 54 -13.08 7.60 -1.52
C PRO A 54 -12.05 8.72 -1.80
N GLY A 55 -12.10 9.78 -0.99
CA GLY A 55 -11.15 10.90 -1.05
C GLY A 55 -9.71 10.55 -0.65
N PHE A 56 -9.49 9.42 0.02
CA PHE A 56 -8.17 8.87 0.28
C PHE A 56 -7.73 7.87 -0.81
N MET A 57 -8.63 7.01 -1.25
CA MET A 57 -8.35 5.94 -2.22
C MET A 57 -8.06 6.45 -3.63
N TYR A 58 -8.94 7.31 -4.16
CA TYR A 58 -8.83 7.73 -5.56
C TYR A 58 -7.58 8.55 -5.88
N PRO A 59 -7.09 9.46 -5.00
CA PRO A 59 -5.81 10.11 -5.23
C PRO A 59 -4.63 9.14 -5.33
N ILE A 60 -4.66 8.02 -4.60
CA ILE A 60 -3.60 7.00 -4.68
C ILE A 60 -3.66 6.30 -6.04
N LEU A 61 -4.84 5.84 -6.45
CA LEU A 61 -5.04 5.20 -7.76
C LEU A 61 -4.64 6.14 -8.91
N LYS A 62 -5.10 7.40 -8.89
CA LYS A 62 -4.74 8.42 -9.87
C LYS A 62 -3.24 8.69 -9.90
N ARG A 63 -2.58 8.68 -8.74
CA ARG A 63 -1.13 8.83 -8.67
C ARG A 63 -0.42 7.63 -9.30
N LEU A 64 -0.83 6.41 -8.98
CA LEU A 64 -0.26 5.20 -9.60
C LEU A 64 -0.43 5.19 -11.12
N GLU A 65 -1.60 5.60 -11.61
CA GLU A 65 -1.91 5.67 -13.04
C GLU A 65 -1.10 6.76 -13.76
N SER A 66 -1.03 7.97 -13.19
CA SER A 66 -0.21 9.06 -13.74
C SER A 66 1.29 8.76 -13.77
N HIS A 67 1.79 7.92 -12.86
CA HIS A 67 3.18 7.45 -12.87
C HIS A 67 3.39 6.27 -13.83
N GLY A 68 2.33 5.79 -14.49
CA GLY A 68 2.35 4.65 -15.39
C GLY A 68 2.68 3.34 -14.68
N LEU A 69 2.34 3.21 -13.39
CA LEU A 69 2.52 1.98 -12.63
C LEU A 69 1.32 1.04 -12.81
N ILE A 70 0.13 1.63 -12.90
CA ILE A 70 -1.09 0.91 -13.26
C ILE A 70 -1.70 1.57 -14.49
N LYS A 71 -2.56 0.83 -15.20
CA LYS A 71 -3.42 1.34 -16.27
C LYS A 71 -4.86 0.99 -15.96
N GLY A 72 -5.77 1.90 -16.27
CA GLY A 72 -7.19 1.67 -16.17
C GLY A 72 -7.87 1.56 -17.54
N LYS A 73 -8.97 0.81 -17.62
CA LYS A 73 -9.86 0.82 -18.78
C LYS A 73 -11.31 0.66 -18.33
N TRP A 74 -12.24 1.18 -19.12
CA TRP A 74 -13.65 0.86 -18.94
C TRP A 74 -13.92 -0.56 -19.44
N ASP A 75 -14.53 -1.37 -18.59
CA ASP A 75 -15.06 -2.68 -18.90
C ASP A 75 -16.56 -2.54 -19.19
N TYR A 76 -16.95 -2.91 -20.41
CA TYR A 76 -18.33 -2.84 -20.92
C TYR A 76 -18.98 -4.24 -21.02
N SER A 77 -18.38 -5.27 -20.41
CA SER A 77 -18.92 -6.64 -20.43
C SER A 77 -20.24 -6.80 -19.68
N GLU A 78 -20.61 -5.83 -18.84
CA GLU A 78 -21.86 -5.83 -18.06
C GLU A 78 -22.74 -4.61 -18.37
N ALA A 79 -24.00 -4.67 -17.93
CA ALA A 79 -25.00 -3.61 -18.14
C ALA A 79 -24.57 -2.23 -17.60
N HIS A 80 -23.74 -2.22 -16.55
CA HIS A 80 -23.16 -1.00 -15.99
C HIS A 80 -21.65 -1.02 -16.21
N PRO A 81 -21.09 -0.14 -17.07
CA PRO A 81 -19.67 -0.09 -17.31
C PRO A 81 -18.90 0.17 -16.01
N ARG A 82 -17.80 -0.55 -15.80
CA ARG A 82 -16.96 -0.42 -14.60
C ARG A 82 -15.51 -0.15 -14.96
N TYR A 83 -14.82 0.65 -14.15
CA TYR A 83 -13.41 0.95 -14.38
C TYR A 83 -12.53 -0.13 -13.72
N ILE A 84 -11.75 -0.85 -14.54
CA ILE A 84 -10.84 -1.92 -14.11
C ILE A 84 -9.39 -1.44 -14.19
N TYR A 85 -8.62 -1.73 -13.14
CA TYR A 85 -7.19 -1.41 -13.04
C TYR A 85 -6.34 -2.67 -13.24
N GLU A 86 -5.21 -2.53 -13.92
CA GLU A 86 -4.25 -3.59 -14.18
C GLU A 86 -2.82 -3.05 -13.97
N ILE A 87 -1.92 -3.87 -13.45
CA ILE A 87 -0.51 -3.49 -13.33
C ILE A 87 0.14 -3.36 -14.72
N THR A 88 1.08 -2.43 -14.87
CA THR A 88 1.94 -2.33 -16.05
C THR A 88 3.26 -3.05 -15.82
N GLU A 89 4.07 -3.28 -16.86
CA GLU A 89 5.44 -3.81 -16.69
C GLU A 89 6.31 -2.91 -15.80
N LYS A 90 6.18 -1.58 -15.94
CA LYS A 90 6.84 -0.60 -15.07
C LYS A 90 6.38 -0.75 -13.62
N GLY A 91 5.07 -0.87 -13.40
CA GLY A 91 4.49 -1.11 -12.08
C GLY A 91 4.95 -2.40 -11.45
N LYS A 92 5.06 -3.47 -12.25
CA LYS A 92 5.52 -4.79 -11.81
C LYS A 92 6.97 -4.73 -11.34
N ALA A 93 7.85 -4.09 -12.11
CA ALA A 93 9.24 -3.88 -11.71
C ALA A 93 9.34 -3.08 -10.39
N GLU A 94 8.53 -2.03 -10.24
CA GLU A 94 8.53 -1.21 -9.03
C GLU A 94 7.93 -1.95 -7.82
N TYR A 95 6.91 -2.77 -8.03
CA TYR A 95 6.32 -3.63 -7.00
C TYR A 95 7.35 -4.61 -6.42
N PHE A 96 8.16 -5.26 -7.26
CA PHE A 96 9.18 -6.18 -6.76
C PHE A 96 10.28 -5.47 -5.96
N LYS A 97 10.71 -4.28 -6.38
CA LYS A 97 11.63 -3.45 -5.59
C LYS A 97 11.04 -3.06 -4.24
N TYR A 98 9.76 -2.67 -4.22
CA TYR A 98 9.10 -2.35 -2.96
C TYR A 98 8.97 -3.58 -2.08
N LYS A 99 8.62 -4.74 -2.64
CA LYS A 99 8.46 -5.99 -1.88
C LYS A 99 9.74 -6.37 -1.14
N GLU A 100 10.90 -6.31 -1.80
CA GLU A 100 12.20 -6.60 -1.21
C GLU A 100 12.52 -5.68 -0.02
N VAL A 101 12.23 -4.38 -0.16
CA VAL A 101 12.51 -3.39 0.89
C VAL A 101 11.46 -3.38 2.00
N PHE A 102 10.20 -3.70 1.68
CA PHE A 102 9.09 -3.66 2.64
C PHE A 102 9.20 -4.75 3.70
N GLU A 103 9.63 -5.96 3.32
CA GLU A 103 9.70 -7.11 4.23
C GLU A 103 10.60 -6.80 5.45
N THR A 104 11.87 -6.46 5.22
CA THR A 104 12.82 -6.14 6.29
C THR A 104 12.32 -5.00 7.19
N LYS A 105 11.76 -3.95 6.60
CA LYS A 105 11.28 -2.79 7.36
C LYS A 105 10.00 -3.09 8.16
N LEU A 106 9.15 -4.00 7.67
CA LEU A 106 7.97 -4.46 8.42
C LEU A 106 8.41 -5.25 9.65
N ASP A 107 9.41 -6.13 9.50
CA ASP A 107 9.94 -6.91 10.62
C ASP A 107 10.53 -6.00 11.71
N GLU A 108 11.31 -5.00 11.31
CA GLU A 108 11.85 -3.99 12.23
C GLU A 108 10.75 -3.21 12.96
N LEU A 109 9.68 -2.81 12.25
CA LEU A 109 8.55 -2.09 12.84
C LEU A 109 7.77 -2.97 13.82
N ILE A 110 7.50 -4.23 13.46
CA ILE A 110 6.81 -5.19 14.33
C ILE A 110 7.61 -5.36 15.62
N GLN A 111 8.92 -5.56 15.52
CA GLN A 111 9.78 -5.73 16.69
C GLN A 111 9.75 -4.52 17.62
N VAL A 112 9.75 -3.30 17.06
CA VAL A 112 9.61 -2.06 17.85
C VAL A 112 8.26 -1.98 18.54
N LEU A 113 7.17 -2.29 17.84
CA LEU A 113 5.82 -2.27 18.42
C LEU A 113 5.65 -3.31 19.52
N GLU A 114 6.23 -4.50 19.38
CA GLU A 114 6.25 -5.54 20.41
C GLU A 114 7.02 -5.09 21.65
N ASN A 115 8.19 -4.47 21.47
CA ASN A 115 8.99 -3.94 22.57
C ASN A 115 8.22 -2.84 23.33
N VAL A 116 7.58 -1.92 22.62
CA VAL A 116 6.73 -0.87 23.23
C VAL A 116 5.56 -1.50 23.98
N LYS A 117 4.88 -2.47 23.38
CA LYS A 117 3.75 -3.16 24.01
C LYS A 117 4.20 -3.83 25.32
N LYS A 118 5.37 -4.50 25.31
CA LYS A 118 5.92 -5.15 26.50
C LYS A 118 6.28 -4.14 27.59
N GLU A 119 7.01 -3.08 27.25
CA GLU A 119 7.44 -2.05 28.21
C GLU A 119 6.26 -1.31 28.85
N VAL A 120 5.23 -0.98 28.05
CA VAL A 120 4.09 -0.17 28.51
C VAL A 120 3.03 -1.00 29.23
N PHE A 121 2.76 -2.22 28.78
CA PHE A 121 1.60 -3.00 29.25
C PHE A 121 1.95 -4.28 30.02
N ASN A 122 3.19 -4.79 29.93
CA ASN A 122 3.63 -6.00 30.63
C ASN A 122 4.73 -5.68 31.66
N LYS A 123 4.40 -4.85 32.65
CA LYS A 123 5.14 -4.90 33.92
C LYS A 123 4.85 -6.22 34.63
#